data_AF-A0A484YAR0-F1
#
_entry.id   AF-A0A484YAR0-F1
#
_cell.length_a   1.000
_cell.length_b   1.000
_cell.length_c   1.000
_cell.angle_alpha   90.00
_cell.angle_beta   90.00
_cell.angle_gamma   90.00
#
_symmetry.space_group_name_H-M   'P 1'
#
loop_
_entity.id
_entity.type
_entity.pdbx_description
1 polymer ?
#
loop_
_entity_poly.entity_id
_entity_poly.type
_entity_poly.pdbx_seq_one_letter_code
_entity_poly.pdbx_strand_id
1 'polypeptide(L)' 'MVLKSLRNYGITAPIDVHLMVKPVDRIVPDFAAAGASIITFHPEASEHVDRTLQLIKENGCKAVWYLTRRHL' A
#
# COMPACT_ATOMS: atom_id res chain seq x y z
N MET A 1 -7.85 -11.28 -7.02
CA MET A 1 -6.61 -10.67 -6.48
C MET A 1 -6.05 -11.59 -5.40
N VAL A 2 -4.75 -11.91 -5.44
CA VAL A 2 -4.12 -12.91 -4.55
C VAL A 2 -4.28 -12.55 -3.07
N LEU A 3 -4.14 -11.28 -2.71
CA LEU A 3 -4.33 -10.79 -1.33
C LEU A 3 -5.69 -11.17 -0.73
N LYS A 4 -6.77 -11.00 -1.51
CA LYS A 4 -8.13 -11.37 -1.07
C LYS A 4 -8.23 -12.87 -0.83
N SER A 5 -7.59 -13.69 -1.67
CA SER A 5 -7.56 -15.15 -1.48
C SER A 5 -6.80 -15.54 -0.20
N LEU A 6 -5.71 -14.85 0.13
CA LEU A 6 -4.97 -15.06 1.38
C LEU A 6 -5.83 -14.76 2.61
N ARG A 7 -6.62 -13.67 2.57
CA ARG A 7 -7.58 -13.36 3.63
C ARG A 7 -8.70 -14.39 3.72
N ASN A 8 -9.25 -14.83 2.59
CA ASN A 8 -10.27 -15.89 2.55
C ASN A 8 -9.75 -17.24 3.08
N TYR A 9 -8.45 -17.51 2.95
CA TYR A 9 -7.80 -18.69 3.53
C TYR A 9 -7.67 -18.62 5.07
N GLY A 10 -8.06 -17.51 5.70
CA GLY A 10 -8.05 -17.34 7.15
C GLY A 10 -6.74 -16.77 7.70
N ILE A 11 -5.90 -16.16 6.85
CA ILE A 11 -4.69 -15.47 7.34
C ILE A 11 -5.11 -14.22 8.11
N THR A 12 -4.90 -14.25 9.43
CA THR A 12 -5.18 -13.14 10.35
C THR A 12 -3.96 -12.26 10.62
N ALA A 13 -2.75 -12.75 10.31
CA ALA A 13 -1.52 -11.99 10.44
C ALA A 13 -1.61 -10.65 9.67
N PRO A 14 -1.00 -9.56 10.16
CA PRO A 14 -0.91 -8.32 9.40
C PRO A 14 -0.22 -8.55 8.06
N ILE A 15 -0.82 -8.06 6.97
CA ILE A 15 -0.24 -8.17 5.63
C ILE A 15 0.26 -6.79 5.21
N ASP A 16 1.55 -6.71 4.91
CA ASP A 16 2.19 -5.54 4.33
C ASP A 16 2.21 -5.67 2.80
N VAL A 17 1.66 -4.66 2.13
CA VAL A 17 1.58 -4.59 0.67
C VAL A 17 2.54 -3.51 0.19
N HIS A 18 3.63 -3.94 -0.42
CA HIS A 18 4.61 -3.06 -1.05
C HIS A 18 4.26 -2.78 -2.51
N LEU A 19 3.83 -1.56 -2.79
CA LEU A 19 3.39 -1.11 -4.11
C LEU A 19 4.56 -0.56 -4.93
N MET A 20 5.00 -1.35 -5.91
CA MET A 20 6.00 -0.97 -6.91
C MET A 20 5.34 -0.54 -8.24
N VAL A 21 4.33 0.34 -8.18
CA VAL A 21 3.57 0.82 -9.34
C VAL A 21 3.43 2.33 -9.34
N LYS A 22 3.30 2.95 -10.52
CA LYS A 22 3.06 4.39 -10.70
C LYS A 22 1.92 4.60 -11.71
N PRO A 23 0.89 5.42 -11.41
CA PRO A 23 0.63 6.14 -10.16
C PRO A 23 0.08 5.23 -9.06
N VAL A 24 0.52 5.42 -7.82
CA VAL A 24 0.14 4.53 -6.70
C VAL A 24 -1.28 4.76 -6.19
N ASP A 25 -1.77 6.00 -6.25
CA ASP A 25 -3.05 6.40 -5.63
C ASP A 25 -4.25 5.61 -6.12
N ARG A 26 -4.22 5.19 -7.40
CA ARG A 26 -5.33 4.49 -8.04
C ARG A 26 -5.57 3.09 -7.48
N ILE A 27 -4.52 2.45 -6.96
CA ILE A 27 -4.59 1.04 -6.55
C ILE A 27 -4.66 0.86 -5.03
N VAL A 28 -4.38 1.91 -4.26
CA VAL A 28 -4.47 1.91 -2.80
C VAL A 28 -5.83 1.40 -2.29
N PRO A 29 -6.99 1.90 -2.79
CA PRO A 29 -8.30 1.45 -2.30
C PRO A 29 -8.55 -0.04 -2.57
N ASP A 30 -8.08 -0.56 -3.70
CA ASP A 30 -8.27 -1.97 -4.07
C ASP A 30 -7.50 -2.91 -3.13
N PHE A 31 -6.26 -2.55 -2.78
CA PHE A 31 -5.45 -3.32 -1.82
C PHE A 31 -5.97 -3.20 -0.39
N ALA A 32 -6.43 -2.02 0.01
CA ALA A 32 -7.06 -1.84 1.30
C ALA A 32 -8.35 -2.68 1.43
N ALA A 33 -9.23 -2.62 0.43
CA ALA A 33 -10.49 -3.39 0.41
C ALA A 33 -10.27 -4.91 0.37
N ALA A 34 -9.14 -5.37 -0.19
CA ALA A 34 -8.76 -6.77 -0.16
C ALA A 34 -8.14 -7.24 1.17
N GLY A 35 -7.95 -6.34 2.13
CA GLY A 35 -7.48 -6.64 3.48
C GLY A 35 -5.99 -6.42 3.70
N ALA A 36 -5.38 -5.44 3.04
CA ALA A 36 -4.06 -4.95 3.45
C ALA A 36 -4.12 -4.38 4.88
N SER A 37 -3.07 -4.58 5.66
CA SER A 37 -2.94 -3.96 6.98
C SER A 37 -1.99 -2.77 6.95
N ILE A 38 -0.96 -2.89 6.13
CA ILE A 38 0.05 -1.86 5.87
C ILE A 38 0.16 -1.73 4.36
N ILE A 39 0.23 -0.49 3.87
CA ILE A 39 0.54 -0.21 2.47
C ILE A 39 1.81 0.63 2.47
N THR A 40 2.80 0.10 1.75
CA THR A 40 4.12 0.67 1.58
C THR A 40 4.32 1.07 0.12
N PHE A 41 4.93 2.23 -0.12
CA PHE A 41 5.20 2.69 -1.48
C PHE A 41 6.47 3.53 -1.59
N HIS A 42 6.94 3.72 -2.81
CA HIS A 42 8.06 4.58 -3.16
C HIS A 42 7.59 6.02 -3.37
N PRO A 43 8.18 7.04 -2.72
CA PRO A 43 7.74 8.43 -2.89
C PRO A 43 7.85 8.90 -4.35
N GLU A 44 8.75 8.34 -5.14
CA GLU A 44 8.91 8.64 -6.57
C GLU A 44 7.71 8.16 -7.44
N ALA A 45 6.86 7.28 -6.87
CA ALA A 45 5.67 6.71 -7.49
C ALA A 45 4.39 7.52 -7.26
N SER A 46 4.46 8.59 -6.46
CA SER A 46 3.38 9.56 -6.26
C SER A 46 3.83 10.95 -6.66
N GLU A 47 2.91 11.74 -7.22
CA GLU A 47 3.12 13.19 -7.44
C GLU A 47 2.87 13.99 -6.16
N HIS A 48 2.07 13.46 -5.24
CA HIS A 48 1.65 14.09 -4.00
C HIS A 48 1.70 13.08 -2.84
N VAL A 49 2.89 12.88 -2.28
CA VAL A 49 3.17 11.85 -1.26
C VAL A 49 2.26 12.00 -0.04
N ASP A 50 2.02 13.22 0.41
CA ASP A 50 1.13 13.56 1.54
C ASP A 50 -0.31 13.08 1.28
N ARG A 51 -0.84 13.34 0.10
CA ARG A 51 -2.17 12.89 -0.33
C ARG A 51 -2.26 11.38 -0.38
N THR A 52 -1.23 10.71 -0.90
CA THR A 52 -1.16 9.25 -0.90
C THR A 52 -1.18 8.67 0.51
N LEU A 53 -0.39 9.24 1.43
CA LEU A 53 -0.35 8.80 2.82
C LEU A 53 -1.70 8.98 3.52
N GLN A 54 -2.39 10.10 3.24
CA GLN A 54 -3.74 10.35 3.74
C GLN A 54 -4.74 9.33 3.17
N LEU A 55 -4.70 9.08 1.86
CA LEU A 55 -5.56 8.10 1.20
C LEU A 55 -5.41 6.70 1.81
N ILE A 56 -4.19 6.26 2.09
CA ILE A 56 -3.93 4.95 2.73
C ILE A 56 -4.56 4.90 4.13
N LYS A 57 -4.42 5.96 4.92
CA LYS A 57 -4.99 6.04 6.28
C LYS A 57 -6.51 6.07 6.27
N GLU A 58 -7.11 6.82 5.34
CA GLU A 58 -8.57 6.90 5.17
C GLU A 58 -9.19 5.54 4.81
N ASN A 59 -8.43 4.69 4.12
CA ASN A 59 -8.83 3.31 3.81
C ASN A 59 -8.50 2.31 4.95
N GLY A 60 -8.21 2.79 6.16
CA GLY A 60 -8.00 1.96 7.35
C GLY A 60 -6.67 1.21 7.41
N CYS A 61 -5.72 1.53 6.52
CA CYS A 61 -4.40 0.92 6.48
C CYS A 61 -3.35 1.79 7.18
N LYS A 62 -2.31 1.17 7.73
CA LYS A 62 -1.10 1.91 8.12
C LYS A 62 -0.33 2.32 6.87
N ALA A 63 0.12 3.57 6.84
CA ALA A 63 0.84 4.15 5.71
C ALA A 63 2.33 4.30 6.04
N VAL A 64 3.18 3.75 5.19
CA VAL A 64 4.65 3.87 5.28
C VAL A 64 5.18 4.17 3.87
N TRP A 65 6.18 5.02 3.77
CA TRP A 65 6.89 5.25 2.50
C TRP A 65 8.35 4.84 2.67
N TYR A 66 8.94 4.27 1.62
CA TYR A 66 10.35 3.84 1.63
C TYR A 66 11.17 4.70 0.68
N LEU A 67 12.30 5.20 1.18
CA LEU A 67 13.30 5.78 0.31
C LEU A 67 14.04 4.67 -0.44
N THR A 68 13.91 4.62 -1.76
CA THR A 68 14.84 3.83 -2.56
C THR A 68 16.19 4.52 -2.50
N ARG A 69 17.22 3.90 -1.89
CA ARG A 69 18.61 4.34 -2.10
C ARG A 69 18.98 4.06 -3.56
N ARG A 70 18.60 4.95 -4.47
CA ARG A 70 19.20 5.03 -5.79
C ARG A 70 20.34 6.05 -5.69
N HIS A 71 21.56 5.51 -5.71
CA HIS A 71 22.86 6.21 -5.78
C HIS A 71 23.50 6.50 -4.41
N LEU A 72 24.21 5.49 -3.88
CA LEU A 72 25.58 5.70 -3.38
C LEU A 72 26.52 5.66 -4.59
#